data_AF-A0A838J1L9-F1
#
_entry.id   AF-A0A838J1L9-F1
#
_cell.length_a   1.000
_cell.length_b   1.000
_cell.length_c   1.000
_cell.angle_alpha   90.00
_cell.angle_beta   90.00
_cell.angle_gamma   90.00
#
_symmetry.space_group_name_H-M   'P 1'
#
loop_
_entity.id
_entity.type
_entity.pdbx_description
1 polymer ?
#
loop_
_entity_poly.entity_id
_entity_poly.type
_entity_poly.pdbx_seq_one_letter_code
_entity_poly.pdbx_strand_id
1 'polypeptide(L)'
;PNLKIIASHPAWPWTDQMIMIALHKGNVFWELSGWGPEYFPAALKHDISRRLQDKIMFGSDYPSLTHRRAIAGWDSLGYSDAILEKVFYKNAQRILGLP
;
A
#
# COMPACT_ATOMS: atom_id res chain seq x y z
N PRO A 1 -20.71 -2.69 6.04
CA PRO A 1 -20.62 -1.22 6.29
C PRO A 1 -20.21 -0.53 5.00
N ASN A 2 -20.66 0.72 4.76
CA ASN A 2 -20.54 1.38 3.45
C ASN A 2 -19.44 2.46 3.39
N LEU A 3 -18.91 2.92 4.54
CA LEU A 3 -17.80 3.86 4.57
C LEU A 3 -16.51 3.17 4.09
N LYS A 4 -15.87 3.72 3.07
CA LYS A 4 -14.51 3.33 2.67
C LYS A 4 -13.52 4.04 3.58
N ILE A 5 -12.58 3.29 4.16
CA ILE A 5 -11.52 3.82 5.03
C ILE A 5 -10.19 3.54 4.35
N ILE A 6 -9.36 4.57 4.22
CA ILE A 6 -7.99 4.44 3.72
C ILE A 6 -7.07 4.84 4.88
N ALA A 7 -6.33 3.88 5.42
CA ALA A 7 -5.28 4.19 6.38
C ALA A 7 -4.07 4.73 5.61
N SER A 8 -3.47 5.81 6.11
CA SER A 8 -2.24 6.36 5.56
C SER A 8 -1.02 5.84 6.30
N HIS A 9 0.08 5.70 5.56
CA HIS A 9 1.40 5.25 6.02
C HIS A 9 1.45 3.81 6.53
N PRO A 10 2.62 3.18 6.72
CA PRO A 10 2.77 1.80 7.18
C PRO A 10 2.29 1.49 8.61
N ALA A 11 1.50 2.37 9.22
CA ALA A 11 0.89 2.23 10.54
C ALA A 11 1.88 1.88 11.66
N TRP A 12 3.16 2.27 11.53
CA TRP A 12 4.16 2.06 12.56
C TRP A 12 3.75 2.75 13.88
N PRO A 13 3.87 2.09 15.05
CA PRO A 13 4.46 0.77 15.31
C PRO A 13 3.46 -0.42 15.29
N TRP A 14 2.25 -0.23 14.78
CA TRP A 14 1.14 -1.19 14.79
C TRP A 14 0.88 -1.85 13.43
N THR A 15 1.93 -2.05 12.62
CA THR A 15 1.82 -2.58 11.26
C THR A 15 1.13 -3.94 11.21
N ASP A 16 1.44 -4.85 12.14
CA ASP A 16 0.84 -6.20 12.19
C ASP A 16 -0.67 -6.13 12.48
N GLN A 17 -1.09 -5.24 13.38
CA GLN A 17 -2.50 -5.01 13.65
C GLN A 17 -3.20 -4.42 12.43
N MET A 18 -2.57 -3.49 11.73
CA MET A 18 -3.12 -2.90 10.51
C MET A 18 -3.25 -3.93 9.38
N ILE A 19 -2.29 -4.85 9.23
CA ILE A 19 -2.41 -6.02 8.33
C ILE A 19 -3.68 -6.79 8.69
N MET A 20 -3.87 -7.14 9.96
CA MET A 20 -5.05 -7.90 10.38
C MET A 20 -6.36 -7.15 10.16
N ILE A 21 -6.38 -5.84 10.39
CA ILE A 21 -7.56 -5.00 10.11
C ILE A 21 -7.86 -5.00 8.61
N ALA A 22 -6.87 -4.78 7.75
CA ALA A 22 -7.06 -4.75 6.30
C ALA A 22 -7.55 -6.11 5.76
N LEU A 23 -7.03 -7.21 6.31
CA LEU A 23 -7.47 -8.58 5.96
C LEU A 23 -8.88 -8.88 6.44
N HIS A 24 -9.23 -8.50 7.67
CA HIS A 24 -10.53 -8.82 8.25
C HIS A 24 -11.64 -7.88 7.74
N LYS A 25 -11.35 -6.60 7.50
CA LYS A 25 -12.36 -5.58 7.17
C LYS A 25 -12.34 -5.29 5.66
N GLY A 26 -13.39 -5.74 4.97
CA GLY A 26 -13.52 -5.59 3.52
C GLY A 26 -13.44 -4.14 3.03
N ASN A 27 -13.93 -3.19 3.83
CA ASN A 27 -14.01 -1.75 3.51
C ASN A 27 -12.82 -0.91 4.01
N VAL A 28 -11.76 -1.55 4.55
CA VAL A 28 -10.52 -0.89 4.94
C VAL A 28 -9.44 -1.16 3.88
N PHE A 29 -8.84 -0.09 3.40
CA PHE A 29 -7.77 -0.04 2.41
C PHE A 29 -6.58 0.71 3.00
N TRP A 30 -5.45 0.64 2.31
CA TRP A 30 -4.19 1.09 2.89
C TRP A 30 -3.30 1.72 1.84
N GLU A 31 -2.82 2.91 2.15
CA GLU A 31 -1.86 3.69 1.40
C GLU A 31 -0.52 3.70 2.17
N LEU A 32 0.61 3.51 1.48
CA LEU A 32 1.91 3.20 2.12
C LEU A 32 3.01 4.27 1.95
N SER A 33 2.64 5.54 1.91
CA SER A 33 3.57 6.67 1.84
C SER A 33 4.33 6.95 3.13
N GLY A 34 5.26 7.89 3.07
CA GLY A 34 6.02 8.41 4.22
C GLY A 34 7.29 7.60 4.53
N TRP A 35 7.38 6.35 4.05
CA TRP A 35 8.52 5.46 4.26
C TRP A 35 9.01 4.89 2.93
N GLY A 36 10.33 4.68 2.82
CA GLY A 36 10.88 3.88 1.73
C GLY A 36 10.38 2.44 1.81
N PRO A 37 9.82 1.85 0.73
CA PRO A 37 9.27 0.49 0.74
C PRO A 37 10.25 -0.59 1.19
N GLU A 38 11.55 -0.37 0.98
CA GLU A 38 12.62 -1.23 1.46
C GLU A 38 12.69 -1.35 3.00
N TYR A 39 12.06 -0.42 3.74
CA TYR A 39 12.00 -0.45 5.20
C TYR A 39 10.71 -1.04 5.76
N PHE A 40 9.75 -1.44 4.91
CA PHE A 40 8.54 -2.08 5.40
C PHE A 40 8.85 -3.39 6.14
N PRO A 41 8.12 -3.70 7.23
CA PRO A 41 8.24 -5.00 7.90
C PRO A 41 8.05 -6.17 6.93
N ALA A 42 8.76 -7.27 7.18
CA ALA A 42 8.74 -8.43 6.29
C ALA A 42 7.34 -9.01 6.09
N ALA A 43 6.50 -9.01 7.13
CA ALA A 43 5.10 -9.45 7.05
C ALA A 43 4.29 -8.59 6.06
N LEU A 44 4.43 -7.26 6.12
CA LEU A 44 3.76 -6.36 5.18
C LEU A 44 4.21 -6.63 3.75
N LYS A 45 5.53 -6.75 3.51
CA LYS A 45 6.08 -7.09 2.18
C LYS A 45 5.55 -8.42 1.66
N HIS A 46 5.48 -9.44 2.52
CA HIS A 46 4.97 -10.75 2.17
C HIS A 46 3.49 -10.71 1.73
N ASP A 47 2.68 -9.88 2.38
CA ASP A 47 1.23 -9.82 2.13
C ASP A 47 0.81 -8.87 1.00
N ILE A 48 1.60 -7.83 0.70
CA ILE A 48 1.33 -6.90 -0.41
C ILE A 48 1.08 -7.66 -1.72
N SER A 49 1.93 -8.63 -2.05
CA SER A 49 1.79 -9.43 -3.28
C SER A 49 0.80 -10.60 -3.17
N ARG A 50 0.20 -10.81 -1.99
CA ARG A 50 -0.70 -11.94 -1.69
C ARG A 50 -2.07 -11.44 -1.25
N ARG A 51 -2.31 -11.48 0.06
CA ARG A 51 -3.64 -11.27 0.65
C ARG A 51 -4.07 -9.80 0.61
N LEU A 52 -3.12 -8.87 0.47
CA LEU A 52 -3.36 -7.43 0.42
C LEU A 52 -3.27 -6.84 -0.99
N GLN A 53 -3.06 -7.65 -2.04
CA GLN A 53 -2.81 -7.17 -3.41
C GLN A 53 -3.88 -6.22 -3.96
N ASP A 54 -5.12 -6.34 -3.50
CA ASP A 54 -6.25 -5.49 -3.91
C ASP A 54 -6.62 -4.44 -2.86
N LYS A 55 -5.74 -4.18 -1.89
CA LYS A 55 -5.97 -3.24 -0.78
C LYS A 55 -4.90 -2.18 -0.61
N ILE A 56 -3.73 -2.38 -1.24
CA ILE A 56 -2.57 -1.49 -1.12
C ILE A 56 -2.55 -0.46 -2.24
N MET A 57 -2.32 0.80 -1.90
CA MET A 57 -2.15 1.91 -2.82
C MET A 57 -0.80 2.58 -2.60
N PHE A 58 -0.22 3.05 -3.70
CA PHE A 58 0.95 3.90 -3.70
C PHE A 58 0.60 5.30 -3.19
N GLY A 59 1.52 5.87 -2.40
CA GLY A 59 1.62 7.29 -2.16
C GLY A 59 3.08 7.62 -1.87
N SER A 60 3.50 8.85 -2.19
CA SER A 60 4.87 9.28 -1.90
C SER A 60 4.99 10.08 -0.60
N ASP A 61 3.93 10.73 -0.11
CA ASP A 61 4.04 11.75 0.94
C ASP A 61 5.02 12.87 0.52
N TYR A 62 4.83 13.39 -0.70
CA TYR A 62 5.62 14.53 -1.17
C TYR A 62 5.26 15.76 -0.32
N PRO A 63 6.25 16.56 0.16
CA PRO A 63 7.65 16.58 -0.24
C PRO A 63 8.61 15.68 0.58
N SER A 64 8.15 14.99 1.62
CA SER A 64 8.97 14.15 2.49
C SER A 64 9.74 13.08 1.72
N LEU A 65 9.08 12.39 0.77
CA LEU A 65 9.73 11.46 -0.16
C LEU A 65 9.43 11.87 -1.60
N THR A 66 10.49 12.10 -2.37
CA THR A 66 10.34 12.44 -3.79
C THR A 66 9.74 11.28 -4.58
N HIS A 67 8.97 11.58 -5.63
CA HIS A 67 8.35 10.54 -6.47
C HIS A 67 9.39 9.55 -7.03
N ARG A 68 10.53 10.05 -7.53
CA ARG A 68 11.62 9.21 -8.04
C ARG A 68 12.13 8.24 -6.98
N ARG A 69 12.31 8.70 -5.74
CA ARG A 69 12.79 7.85 -4.65
C ARG A 69 11.77 6.80 -4.23
N ALA A 70 10.50 7.19 -4.16
CA ALA A 70 9.42 6.30 -3.81
C ALA A 70 9.26 5.18 -4.85
N ILE A 71 9.20 5.54 -6.14
CA ILE A 71 9.08 4.58 -7.25
C ILE A 71 10.27 3.61 -7.28
N ALA A 72 11.50 4.12 -7.21
CA ALA A 72 12.69 3.27 -7.18
C ALA A 72 12.70 2.28 -6.00
N GLY A 73 12.17 2.69 -4.83
CA GLY A 73 12.02 1.80 -3.68
C GLY A 73 11.04 0.66 -3.95
N TRP A 74 9.89 0.96 -4.58
CA TRP A 74 8.91 -0.05 -4.96
C TRP A 74 9.45 -1.04 -6.00
N ASP A 75 10.13 -0.55 -7.03
CA ASP A 75 10.75 -1.38 -8.08
C ASP A 75 11.80 -2.34 -7.49
N SER A 76 12.49 -1.93 -6.42
CA SER A 76 13.51 -2.76 -5.77
C SER A 76 12.96 -3.96 -4.98
N LEU A 77 11.65 -4.02 -4.72
CA LEU A 77 11.05 -5.10 -3.92
C LEU A 77 10.84 -6.41 -4.69
N GLY A 78 11.01 -6.41 -6.01
CA GLY A 78 10.94 -7.62 -6.85
C GLY A 78 9.54 -8.21 -6.97
N TYR A 79 8.49 -7.41 -6.78
CA TYR A 79 7.13 -7.83 -7.12
C TYR A 79 6.95 -7.93 -8.64
N SER A 80 6.00 -8.75 -9.08
CA SER A 80 5.65 -8.81 -10.50
C SER A 80 4.99 -7.51 -10.97
N ASP A 81 5.10 -7.23 -12.27
CA ASP A 81 4.47 -6.06 -12.89
C ASP A 81 2.97 -5.98 -12.57
N ALA A 82 2.27 -7.12 -12.55
CA ALA A 82 0.85 -7.18 -12.22
C ALA A 82 0.54 -6.71 -10.79
N ILE A 83 1.44 -6.93 -9.83
CA ILE A 83 1.29 -6.45 -8.45
C ILE A 83 1.64 -4.95 -8.38
N LEU A 84 2.74 -4.54 -9.03
CA LEU A 84 3.13 -3.12 -9.06
C LEU A 84 2.06 -2.25 -9.73
N GLU A 85 1.45 -2.74 -10.81
CA GLU A 85 0.35 -2.06 -11.50
C GLU A 85 -0.88 -1.85 -10.58
N LYS A 86 -1.19 -2.85 -9.75
CA LYS A 86 -2.24 -2.73 -8.72
C LYS A 86 -1.89 -1.67 -7.68
N VAL A 87 -0.68 -1.73 -7.13
CA VAL A 87 -0.20 -0.80 -6.12
C VAL A 87 -0.16 0.63 -6.66
N PHE A 88 0.43 0.84 -7.83
CA PHE A 88 0.65 2.17 -8.38
C PHE A 88 -0.64 2.87 -8.80
N TYR A 89 -1.62 2.15 -9.37
CA TYR A 89 -2.81 2.85 -9.87
C TYR A 89 -4.12 2.05 -9.89
N LYS A 90 -4.14 0.74 -10.21
CA LYS A 90 -5.45 0.05 -10.38
C LYS A 90 -6.26 -0.02 -9.09
N ASN A 91 -5.60 -0.15 -7.93
CA ASN A 91 -6.30 -0.12 -6.64
C ASN A 91 -6.88 1.27 -6.37
N ALA A 92 -6.11 2.33 -6.60
CA ALA A 92 -6.59 3.69 -6.43
C ALA A 92 -7.79 3.99 -7.36
N GLN A 93 -7.71 3.62 -8.64
CA GLN A 93 -8.81 3.76 -9.58
C GLN A 93 -10.10 3.10 -9.08
N ARG A 94 -10.03 1.81 -8.72
CA ARG A 94 -11.20 1.06 -8.24
C ARG A 94 -11.74 1.57 -6.91
N ILE A 95 -10.87 1.89 -5.96
CA ILE A 95 -11.26 2.25 -4.59
C ILE A 95 -11.83 3.68 -4.57
N LEU A 96 -11.20 4.62 -5.28
CA LEU A 96 -11.58 6.03 -5.32
C LEU A 96 -12.59 6.35 -6.43
N GLY A 97 -12.81 5.44 -7.39
CA GLY A 97 -13.72 5.67 -8.52
C GLY A 97 -13.14 6.62 -9.58
N LEU A 98 -11.83 6.53 -9.82
CA LEU A 98 -11.14 7.34 -10.83
C LEU A 98 -11.29 6.70 -12.22
N PRO A 99 -11.26 7.51 -13.31
CA PRO A 99 -11.29 7.02 -14.68
C PRO A 99 -10.09 6.10 -14.99
#